data_AF-A0AB34Z2U7-F1
#
_entry.id   AF-A0AB34Z2U7-F1
#
_cell.length_a   1.000
_cell.length_b   1.000
_cell.length_c   1.000
_cell.angle_alpha   90.00
_cell.angle_beta   90.00
_cell.angle_gamma   90.00
#
_symmetry.space_group_name_H-M   'P 1'
#
loop_
_entity.id
_entity.type
_entity.pdbx_description
1 polymer ?
#
loop_
_entity_poly.entity_id
_entity_poly.type
_entity_poly.pdbx_seq_one_letter_code
_entity_poly.pdbx_strand_id
1 'polypeptide(L)'
;MRILVVGVCIITLALLGCYLPYKQEQAVQTFFENSQQSSDMGSDEIVTEGIFANLKLYEAEHRLLIDIKGTLHTLHSLKNGTREIPPLTDYNEEYFNKFFLSLGSDRSKELIKLFGRIKNEQDDDKFKGKAHWLYFCIRELYSLDIKYSGEDGYEYYSGGNEVVIPRPTIDEQYLKVKKVIG
;
A
#
# COMPACT_ATOMS: atom_id res chain seq x y z
N MET A 1 15.36 -42.38 -31.20
CA MET A 1 15.99 -41.06 -30.91
C MET A 1 14.99 -39.92 -31.15
N ARG A 2 13.94 -39.80 -30.32
CA ARG A 2 12.99 -38.66 -30.36
C ARG A 2 12.56 -38.18 -28.96
N ILE A 3 12.73 -39.01 -27.94
CA ILE A 3 12.33 -38.72 -26.56
C ILE A 3 13.34 -37.81 -25.83
N LEU A 4 14.61 -37.82 -26.23
CA LEU A 4 15.65 -36.97 -25.62
C LEU A 4 15.56 -35.48 -26.01
N VAL A 5 14.90 -35.13 -27.13
CA VAL A 5 14.81 -33.74 -27.59
C VAL A 5 13.68 -32.98 -26.89
N VAL A 6 12.58 -33.68 -26.56
CA VAL A 6 11.42 -33.06 -25.88
C VAL A 6 11.77 -32.69 -24.43
N GLY A 7 12.56 -33.50 -23.73
CA GLY A 7 12.99 -33.22 -22.36
C GLY A 7 13.89 -31.99 -22.22
N VAL A 8 14.78 -31.76 -23.19
CA VAL A 8 15.69 -30.60 -23.18
C VAL A 8 14.95 -29.29 -23.47
N CYS A 9 13.94 -29.31 -24.35
CA CYS A 9 13.11 -28.14 -24.65
C CYS A 9 12.21 -27.70 -23.48
N ILE A 10 11.74 -28.62 -22.64
CA ILE A 10 10.92 -28.28 -21.47
C ILE A 10 11.77 -27.64 -20.36
N ILE A 11 13.02 -28.11 -20.17
CA ILE A 11 13.93 -27.54 -19.17
C ILE A 11 14.37 -26.12 -19.56
N THR A 12 14.63 -25.86 -20.84
CA THR A 12 14.99 -24.50 -21.29
C THR A 12 13.81 -23.53 -21.21
N LEU A 13 12.58 -23.96 -21.49
CA LEU A 13 11.38 -23.13 -21.31
C LEU A 13 11.06 -22.84 -19.83
N ALA A 14 11.27 -23.82 -18.94
CA ALA A 14 11.14 -23.61 -17.49
C ALA A 14 12.20 -22.64 -16.94
N LEU A 15 13.45 -22.75 -17.41
CA LEU A 15 14.52 -21.81 -17.04
C LEU A 15 14.29 -20.40 -17.62
N LEU A 16 13.74 -20.29 -18.83
CA LEU A 16 13.37 -19.00 -19.43
C LEU A 16 12.17 -18.36 -18.69
N GLY A 17 11.21 -19.18 -18.26
CA GLY A 17 10.09 -18.79 -17.40
C GLY A 17 10.51 -18.34 -16.01
N CYS A 18 11.58 -18.90 -15.45
CA CYS A 18 12.21 -18.44 -14.20
C CYS A 18 13.12 -17.21 -14.39
N TYR A 19 13.59 -16.94 -15.60
CA TYR A 19 14.42 -15.77 -15.93
C TYR A 19 13.57 -14.51 -16.22
N LEU A 20 12.32 -14.69 -16.65
CA LEU A 20 11.34 -13.64 -16.90
C LEU A 20 10.94 -12.79 -15.66
N PRO A 21 10.69 -13.35 -14.45
CA PRO A 21 10.35 -12.52 -13.29
C PRO A 21 11.50 -11.63 -12.81
N TYR A 22 12.75 -12.07 -12.96
CA TYR A 22 13.93 -11.26 -12.63
C TYR A 22 14.09 -10.04 -13.55
N LYS A 23 13.75 -10.20 -14.84
CA LYS A 23 13.73 -9.07 -15.79
C LYS A 23 12.49 -8.18 -15.65
N GLN A 24 11.37 -8.68 -15.14
CA GLN A 24 10.24 -7.83 -14.77
C GLN A 24 10.58 -6.95 -13.57
N GLU A 25 11.21 -7.48 -12.52
CA GLU A 25 11.70 -6.66 -11.40
C GLU A 25 12.71 -5.62 -11.89
N GLN A 26 13.67 -5.98 -12.75
CA GLN A 26 14.59 -4.99 -13.33
C GLN A 26 13.92 -3.97 -14.25
N ALA A 27 12.91 -4.34 -15.04
CA ALA A 27 12.18 -3.42 -15.91
C ALA A 27 11.28 -2.46 -15.12
N VAL A 28 10.66 -2.96 -14.05
CA VAL A 28 9.91 -2.15 -13.08
C VAL A 28 10.87 -1.21 -12.35
N GLN A 29 12.02 -1.72 -11.90
CA GLN A 29 13.04 -0.93 -11.23
C GLN A 29 13.67 0.12 -12.15
N THR A 30 13.98 -0.20 -13.42
CA THR A 30 14.46 0.80 -14.39
C THR A 30 13.38 1.78 -14.82
N PHE A 31 12.10 1.40 -14.83
CA PHE A 31 10.99 2.35 -15.01
C PHE A 31 10.90 3.34 -13.84
N PHE A 32 11.09 2.86 -12.61
CA PHE A 32 11.13 3.69 -11.41
C PHE A 32 12.39 4.58 -11.33
N GLU A 33 13.57 4.05 -11.65
CA GLU A 33 14.85 4.78 -11.61
C GLU A 33 14.93 5.84 -12.73
N ASN A 34 14.39 5.56 -13.93
CA ASN A 34 14.34 6.56 -15.00
C ASN A 34 13.32 7.68 -14.73
N SER A 35 12.30 7.43 -13.89
CA SER A 35 11.38 8.48 -13.42
C SER A 35 12.02 9.42 -12.38
N GLN A 36 13.11 9.00 -11.73
CA GLN A 36 13.80 9.79 -10.71
C GLN A 36 14.80 10.80 -11.27
N GLN A 37 15.05 10.83 -12.59
CA GLN A 37 16.13 11.65 -13.18
C GLN A 37 15.70 12.98 -13.82
N SER A 38 14.46 13.46 -13.61
CA SER A 38 14.11 14.85 -13.89
C SER A 38 13.85 15.61 -12.58
N SER A 39 14.88 16.27 -12.08
CA SER A 39 14.80 17.27 -11.01
C SER A 39 14.17 18.57 -11.50
N ASP A 40 13.06 18.49 -12.24
CA ASP A 40 12.23 19.65 -12.55
C ASP A 40 11.10 19.65 -11.53
N MET A 41 10.82 20.82 -10.96
CA MET A 41 9.73 21.00 -10.00
C MET A 41 8.49 20.32 -10.54
N GLY A 42 7.84 19.48 -9.70
CA GLY A 42 6.74 18.59 -10.10
C GLY A 42 5.84 19.27 -11.12
N SER A 43 5.76 18.69 -12.31
CA SER A 43 4.89 19.16 -13.36
C SER A 43 3.49 19.39 -12.76
N ASP A 44 2.87 20.52 -13.09
CA ASP A 44 1.45 20.79 -12.80
C ASP A 44 0.52 19.85 -13.59
N GLU A 45 1.09 18.81 -14.23
CA GLU A 45 0.38 17.81 -14.97
C GLU A 45 -0.40 16.89 -14.02
N ILE A 46 -1.69 16.81 -14.29
CA ILE A 46 -2.61 15.95 -13.57
C ILE A 46 -2.61 14.58 -14.24
N VAL A 47 -2.43 13.54 -13.45
CA VAL A 47 -2.55 12.16 -13.93
C VAL A 47 -4.01 11.85 -14.24
N THR A 48 -4.31 11.58 -15.50
CA THR A 48 -5.67 11.31 -16.00
C THR A 48 -5.96 9.83 -16.23
N GLU A 49 -4.98 8.96 -16.05
CA GLU A 49 -5.10 7.52 -16.30
C GLU A 49 -4.95 6.70 -15.01
N GLY A 50 -5.42 5.45 -15.05
CA GLY A 50 -5.33 4.51 -13.94
C GLY A 50 -6.41 4.65 -12.87
N ILE A 51 -6.32 3.80 -11.84
CA ILE A 51 -7.36 3.66 -10.80
C ILE A 51 -7.58 4.95 -9.98
N PHE A 52 -6.57 5.82 -9.89
CA PHE A 52 -6.62 7.05 -9.11
C PHE A 52 -6.90 8.31 -9.96
N ALA A 53 -7.23 8.18 -11.25
CA ALA A 53 -7.50 9.33 -12.13
C ALA A 53 -8.56 10.28 -11.56
N ASN A 54 -9.60 9.74 -10.92
CA ASN A 54 -10.68 10.53 -10.30
C ASN A 54 -10.21 11.40 -9.13
N LEU A 55 -9.06 11.09 -8.53
CA LEU A 55 -8.45 11.92 -7.48
C LEU A 55 -7.73 13.14 -8.05
N LYS A 56 -7.53 13.23 -9.38
CA LYS A 56 -6.86 14.34 -10.07
C LYS A 56 -5.50 14.66 -9.46
N LEU A 57 -4.70 13.65 -9.16
CA LEU A 57 -3.40 13.80 -8.52
C LEU A 57 -2.42 14.48 -9.48
N TYR A 58 -1.60 15.40 -8.98
CA TYR A 58 -0.42 15.84 -9.73
C TYR A 58 0.59 14.70 -9.83
N GLU A 59 1.49 14.71 -10.82
CA GLU A 59 2.48 13.64 -10.98
C GLU A 59 3.30 13.37 -9.72
N ALA A 60 3.68 14.41 -8.97
CA ALA A 60 4.39 14.26 -7.71
C ALA A 60 3.55 13.55 -6.63
N GLU A 61 2.25 13.88 -6.54
CA GLU A 61 1.32 13.22 -5.62
C GLU A 61 1.10 11.76 -6.03
N HIS A 62 0.98 11.49 -7.33
CA HIS A 62 0.81 10.14 -7.86
C HIS A 62 2.05 9.27 -7.60
N ARG A 63 3.26 9.78 -7.87
CA ARG A 63 4.52 9.09 -7.55
C ARG A 63 4.61 8.74 -6.07
N LEU A 64 4.27 9.69 -5.20
CA LEU A 64 4.29 9.47 -3.77
C LEU A 64 3.25 8.43 -3.31
N LEU A 65 2.07 8.40 -3.92
CA LEU A 65 1.08 7.34 -3.67
C LEU A 65 1.62 5.96 -4.08
N ILE A 66 2.35 5.88 -5.20
CA ILE A 66 3.04 4.66 -5.62
C ILE A 66 4.11 4.27 -4.61
N ASP A 67 4.89 5.21 -4.07
CA ASP A 67 5.91 4.92 -3.05
C ASP A 67 5.31 4.34 -1.77
N ILE A 68 4.19 4.91 -1.30
CA ILE A 68 3.46 4.39 -0.13
C ILE A 68 3.03 2.95 -0.42
N LYS A 69 2.41 2.70 -1.58
CA LYS A 69 1.94 1.38 -1.99
C LYS A 69 3.10 0.38 -2.12
N GLY A 70 4.21 0.78 -2.74
CA GLY A 70 5.42 -0.02 -2.87
C GLY A 70 6.00 -0.39 -1.51
N THR A 71 6.03 0.56 -0.57
CA THR A 71 6.47 0.32 0.80
C THR A 71 5.59 -0.71 1.50
N LEU A 72 4.27 -0.61 1.39
CA LEU A 72 3.35 -1.61 1.94
C LEU A 72 3.57 -3.00 1.34
N HIS A 73 3.82 -3.07 0.02
CA HIS A 73 4.14 -4.33 -0.65
C HIS A 73 5.44 -4.93 -0.14
N THR A 74 6.48 -4.12 0.07
CA THR A 74 7.72 -4.57 0.71
C THR A 74 7.47 -5.11 2.11
N LEU A 75 6.68 -4.40 2.92
CA LEU A 75 6.33 -4.83 4.28
C LEU A 75 5.51 -6.13 4.31
N HIS A 76 4.67 -6.38 3.30
CA HIS A 76 3.94 -7.63 3.15
C HIS A 76 4.86 -8.80 2.76
N SER A 77 5.85 -8.53 1.90
CA SER A 77 6.83 -9.52 1.45
C SER A 77 7.91 -9.86 2.48
N LEU A 78 8.01 -9.10 3.59
CA LEU A 78 8.91 -9.40 4.69
C LEU A 78 8.46 -10.69 5.40
N LYS A 79 9.27 -11.75 5.32
CA LYS A 79 9.03 -12.99 6.07
C LYS A 79 9.13 -12.77 7.58
N ASN A 80 10.07 -11.93 8.00
CA ASN A 80 10.28 -11.49 9.38
C ASN A 80 10.45 -9.97 9.35
N GLY A 81 9.47 -9.22 9.88
CA GLY A 81 9.62 -7.78 10.08
C GLY A 81 10.63 -7.44 11.18
N THR A 82 10.83 -6.16 11.46
CA THR A 82 11.60 -5.73 12.64
C THR A 82 10.67 -5.69 13.86
N ARG A 83 11.24 -5.55 15.07
CA ARG A 83 10.45 -5.35 16.29
C ARG A 83 9.57 -4.10 16.22
N GLU A 84 10.02 -3.10 15.47
CA GLU A 84 9.38 -1.79 15.36
C GLU A 84 8.38 -1.73 14.19
N ILE A 85 8.61 -2.51 13.14
CA ILE A 85 7.75 -2.57 11.95
C ILE A 85 7.50 -4.05 11.63
N PRO A 86 6.40 -4.63 12.16
CA PRO A 86 6.05 -6.01 11.89
C PRO A 86 5.65 -6.18 10.41
N PRO A 87 5.72 -7.41 9.88
CA PRO A 87 5.30 -7.67 8.52
C PRO A 87 3.78 -7.51 8.38
N LEU A 88 3.35 -7.00 7.24
CA LEU A 88 1.93 -6.79 6.92
C LEU A 88 1.36 -8.02 6.21
N THR A 89 1.19 -9.13 6.93
CA THR A 89 0.79 -10.43 6.33
C THR A 89 -0.60 -10.42 5.69
N ASP A 90 -1.45 -9.46 6.03
CA ASP A 90 -2.82 -9.30 5.56
C ASP A 90 -2.98 -8.09 4.64
N TYR A 91 -1.89 -7.65 3.99
CA TYR A 91 -1.95 -6.57 3.01
C TYR A 91 -2.89 -6.93 1.85
N ASN A 92 -3.86 -6.05 1.61
CA ASN A 92 -4.86 -6.14 0.57
C ASN A 92 -4.86 -4.81 -0.18
N GLU A 93 -4.43 -4.89 -1.44
CA GLU A 93 -4.36 -3.74 -2.33
C GLU A 93 -5.74 -3.13 -2.63
N GLU A 94 -6.80 -3.94 -2.68
CA GLU A 94 -8.16 -3.45 -2.89
C GLU A 94 -8.60 -2.54 -1.75
N TYR A 95 -8.26 -2.89 -0.50
CA TYR A 95 -8.55 -2.06 0.67
C TYR A 95 -7.81 -0.73 0.61
N PHE A 96 -6.54 -0.76 0.19
CA PHE A 96 -5.75 0.45 -0.03
C PHE A 96 -6.39 1.35 -1.08
N ASN A 97 -6.70 0.81 -2.25
CA ASN A 97 -7.30 1.57 -3.35
C ASN A 97 -8.66 2.14 -2.93
N LYS A 98 -9.51 1.31 -2.30
CA LYS A 98 -10.83 1.72 -1.82
C LYS A 98 -10.76 2.83 -0.79
N PHE A 99 -9.77 2.81 0.12
CA PHE A 99 -9.57 3.88 1.10
C PHE A 99 -9.37 5.25 0.43
N PHE A 100 -8.34 5.37 -0.42
CA PHE A 100 -8.03 6.64 -1.09
C PHE A 100 -9.15 7.11 -2.04
N LEU A 101 -9.86 6.18 -2.69
CA LEU A 101 -11.03 6.53 -3.50
C LEU A 101 -12.19 7.04 -2.64
N SER A 102 -12.46 6.39 -1.51
CA SER A 102 -13.57 6.76 -0.60
C SER A 102 -13.33 8.08 0.12
N LEU A 103 -12.07 8.49 0.32
CA LEU A 103 -11.73 9.81 0.87
C LEU A 103 -12.04 10.96 -0.08
N GLY A 104 -12.09 10.69 -1.40
CA GLY A 104 -12.19 11.72 -2.42
C GLY A 104 -10.88 12.50 -2.62
N SER A 105 -10.88 13.40 -3.61
CA SER A 105 -9.67 14.09 -4.08
C SER A 105 -8.96 14.88 -2.97
N ASP A 106 -9.69 15.76 -2.27
CA ASP A 106 -9.08 16.71 -1.32
C ASP A 106 -8.39 16.02 -0.15
N ARG A 107 -9.08 15.08 0.51
CA ARG A 107 -8.56 14.36 1.68
C ARG A 107 -7.43 13.39 1.30
N SER A 108 -7.54 12.75 0.13
CA SER A 108 -6.47 11.88 -0.37
C SER A 108 -5.20 12.67 -0.68
N LYS A 109 -5.31 13.79 -1.39
CA LYS A 109 -4.17 14.69 -1.66
C LYS A 109 -3.52 15.19 -0.37
N GLU A 110 -4.33 15.55 0.61
CA GLU A 110 -3.81 16.00 1.90
C GLU A 110 -2.99 14.91 2.60
N LEU A 111 -3.53 13.68 2.70
CA LEU A 111 -2.77 12.56 3.29
C LEU A 111 -1.48 12.28 2.51
N ILE A 112 -1.55 12.26 1.18
CA ILE A 112 -0.38 12.08 0.32
C ILE A 112 0.66 13.16 0.62
N LYS A 113 0.27 14.44 0.71
CA LYS A 113 1.20 15.54 1.05
C LYS A 113 1.88 15.36 2.41
N LEU A 114 1.17 14.81 3.40
CA LEU A 114 1.78 14.52 4.71
C LEU A 114 2.88 13.46 4.61
N PHE A 115 2.67 12.41 3.82
CA PHE A 115 3.72 11.43 3.51
C PHE A 115 4.90 12.06 2.78
N GLY A 116 4.65 13.09 1.95
CA GLY A 116 5.70 13.78 1.20
C GLY A 116 6.66 14.52 2.13
N ARG A 117 6.12 15.12 3.21
CA ARG A 117 6.93 15.74 4.26
C ARG A 117 7.80 14.72 4.96
N ILE A 118 7.26 13.56 5.31
CA ILE A 118 8.03 12.48 5.96
C ILE A 118 9.12 11.94 5.04
N LYS A 119 8.80 11.73 3.75
CA LYS A 119 9.79 11.26 2.77
C LYS A 119 10.96 12.24 2.63
N ASN A 120 10.70 13.55 2.71
CA ASN A 120 11.73 14.58 2.64
C ASN A 120 12.64 14.63 3.88
N GLU A 121 12.24 14.06 5.02
CA GLU A 121 13.10 13.96 6.20
C GLU A 121 14.21 12.90 6.04
N GLN A 122 14.18 12.11 4.95
CA GLN A 122 15.16 11.04 4.65
C GLN A 122 15.27 9.96 5.74
N ASP A 123 14.21 9.80 6.52
CA ASP A 123 14.06 8.73 7.51
C ASP A 123 13.15 7.63 6.94
N ASP A 124 13.78 6.66 6.26
CA ASP A 124 13.10 5.55 5.61
C ASP A 124 12.29 4.70 6.60
N ASP A 125 12.79 4.53 7.83
CA ASP A 125 12.10 3.72 8.84
C ASP A 125 10.90 4.46 9.40
N LYS A 126 10.98 5.78 9.57
CA LYS A 126 9.80 6.61 9.85
C LYS A 126 8.78 6.51 8.71
N PHE A 127 9.19 6.60 7.45
CA PHE A 127 8.26 6.46 6.32
C PHE A 127 7.56 5.09 6.33
N LYS A 128 8.32 4.00 6.48
CA LYS A 128 7.78 2.63 6.59
C LYS A 128 6.83 2.49 7.77
N GLY A 129 7.19 3.02 8.94
CA GLY A 129 6.37 2.97 10.14
C GLY A 129 5.03 3.71 9.95
N LYS A 130 5.04 4.86 9.28
CA LYS A 130 3.82 5.61 8.95
C LYS A 130 2.99 4.93 7.87
N ALA A 131 3.61 4.31 6.87
CA ALA A 131 2.91 3.50 5.88
C ALA A 131 2.24 2.29 6.56
N HIS A 132 2.96 1.58 7.42
CA HIS A 132 2.41 0.49 8.23
C HIS A 132 1.20 0.95 9.05
N TRP A 133 1.31 2.09 9.74
CA TRP A 133 0.20 2.65 10.52
C TRP A 133 -1.01 3.02 9.66
N LEU A 134 -0.79 3.61 8.48
CA LEU A 134 -1.86 3.88 7.52
C LEU A 134 -2.60 2.59 7.18
N TYR A 135 -1.88 1.52 6.83
CA TYR A 135 -2.54 0.27 6.47
C TYR A 135 -3.27 -0.38 7.65
N PHE A 136 -2.76 -0.25 8.87
CA PHE A 136 -3.48 -0.68 10.06
C PHE A 136 -4.86 0.00 10.18
N CYS A 137 -4.95 1.31 9.92
CA CYS A 137 -6.20 2.06 9.92
C CYS A 137 -7.14 1.62 8.78
N ILE A 138 -6.59 1.34 7.60
CA ILE A 138 -7.33 0.81 6.45
C ILE A 138 -7.92 -0.57 6.77
N ARG A 139 -7.13 -1.42 7.42
CA ARG A 139 -7.55 -2.77 7.81
C ARG A 139 -8.71 -2.75 8.79
N GLU A 140 -8.67 -1.88 9.81
CA GLU A 140 -9.78 -1.69 10.76
C GLU A 140 -11.08 -1.28 10.06
N LEU A 141 -11.04 -0.62 8.90
CA LEU A 141 -12.23 -0.29 8.13
C LEU A 141 -12.82 -1.50 7.42
N TYR A 142 -11.99 -2.24 6.70
CA TYR A 142 -12.48 -3.16 5.65
C TYR A 142 -12.32 -4.63 5.98
N SER A 143 -11.45 -5.00 6.93
CA SER A 143 -11.25 -6.41 7.25
C SER A 143 -12.51 -7.02 7.88
N LEU A 144 -12.92 -8.17 7.32
CA LEU A 144 -14.02 -8.98 7.83
C LEU A 144 -13.60 -9.86 9.01
N ASP A 145 -12.29 -10.06 9.19
CA ASP A 145 -11.71 -10.80 10.31
C ASP A 145 -11.78 -10.00 11.62
N ILE A 146 -11.89 -8.67 11.51
CA ILE A 146 -12.13 -7.80 12.65
C ILE A 146 -13.64 -7.68 12.82
N LYS A 147 -14.11 -8.14 13.97
CA LYS A 147 -15.52 -8.09 14.37
C LYS A 147 -15.75 -6.86 15.24
N TYR A 148 -16.90 -6.23 15.05
CA TYR A 148 -17.34 -5.08 15.83
C TYR A 148 -18.69 -5.39 16.46
N SER A 149 -19.06 -4.64 17.51
CA SER A 149 -20.32 -4.86 18.20
C SER A 149 -21.52 -4.79 17.26
N GLY A 150 -22.41 -5.78 17.35
CA GLY A 150 -23.59 -5.90 16.50
C GLY A 150 -23.31 -6.47 15.10
N GLU A 151 -22.05 -6.68 14.72
CA GLU A 151 -21.72 -7.41 13.49
C GLU A 151 -21.71 -8.91 13.78
N ASP A 152 -22.48 -9.69 13.01
CA ASP A 152 -22.62 -11.14 13.20
C ASP A 152 -23.01 -11.56 14.64
N GLY A 153 -23.63 -10.67 15.42
CA GLY A 153 -23.99 -10.91 16.82
C GLY A 153 -22.80 -10.88 17.79
N TYR A 154 -21.67 -10.26 17.42
CA TYR A 154 -20.54 -10.07 18.33
C TYR A 154 -20.86 -9.04 19.42
N GLU A 155 -20.56 -9.41 20.66
CA GLU A 155 -20.70 -8.58 21.85
C GLU A 155 -19.39 -8.58 22.62
N TYR A 156 -18.99 -7.42 23.12
CA TYR A 156 -17.79 -7.26 23.96
C TYR A 156 -18.21 -6.98 25.39
N TYR A 157 -17.52 -7.57 26.37
CA TYR A 157 -17.81 -7.36 27.79
C TYR A 157 -16.56 -6.86 28.52
N SER A 158 -16.73 -5.82 29.35
CA SER A 158 -15.68 -5.30 30.22
C SER A 158 -16.25 -5.02 31.61
N GLY A 159 -15.65 -5.61 32.64
CA GLY A 159 -16.14 -5.46 34.02
C GLY A 159 -17.57 -5.97 34.23
N GLY A 160 -18.03 -6.93 33.42
CA GLY A 160 -19.39 -7.48 33.48
C GLY A 160 -20.45 -6.67 32.72
N ASN A 161 -20.09 -5.54 32.11
CA ASN A 161 -20.99 -4.74 31.28
C ASN A 161 -20.65 -4.91 29.80
N GLU A 162 -21.68 -4.92 28.95
CA GLU A 162 -21.51 -4.87 27.51
C GLU A 162 -20.86 -3.54 27.09
N VAL A 163 -19.87 -3.62 26.19
CA VAL A 163 -19.16 -2.49 25.60
C VAL A 163 -19.45 -2.48 24.10
N VAL A 164 -19.98 -1.36 23.61
CA VAL A 164 -20.23 -1.16 22.19
C VAL A 164 -18.95 -0.64 21.52
N ILE A 165 -18.37 -1.46 20.66
CA ILE A 165 -17.20 -1.13 19.84
C ILE A 165 -17.66 -1.14 18.39
N PRO A 166 -18.15 -0.02 17.83
CA PRO A 166 -18.63 0.03 16.46
C PRO A 166 -17.47 -0.02 15.46
N ARG A 167 -17.74 -0.47 14.23
CA ARG A 167 -16.78 -0.37 13.14
C ARG A 167 -16.48 1.10 12.87
N PRO A 168 -15.20 1.50 12.77
CA PRO A 168 -14.86 2.89 12.54
C PRO A 168 -15.34 3.35 11.17
N THR A 169 -15.63 4.64 11.07
CA THR A 169 -15.96 5.31 9.83
C THR A 169 -14.70 5.74 9.08
N ILE A 170 -14.84 5.96 7.77
CA ILE A 170 -13.76 6.47 6.92
C ILE A 170 -13.20 7.80 7.45
N ASP A 171 -14.07 8.67 7.98
CA ASP A 171 -13.71 9.97 8.54
C ASP A 171 -12.86 9.85 9.81
N GLU A 172 -13.26 8.96 10.72
CA GLU A 172 -12.50 8.69 11.95
C GLU A 172 -11.09 8.17 11.63
N GLN A 173 -10.97 7.27 10.65
CA GLN A 173 -9.68 6.71 10.28
C GLN A 173 -8.81 7.70 9.52
N TYR A 174 -9.38 8.53 8.66
CA TYR A 174 -8.67 9.66 8.05
C TYR A 174 -8.10 10.60 9.12
N LEU A 175 -8.89 10.97 10.13
CA LEU A 175 -8.43 11.83 11.23
C LEU A 175 -7.36 11.13 12.08
N LYS A 176 -7.50 9.83 12.35
CA LYS A 176 -6.53 9.02 13.11
C LYS A 176 -5.18 8.96 12.40
N VAL A 177 -5.18 8.70 11.09
CA VAL A 177 -3.99 8.72 10.24
C VAL A 177 -3.37 10.11 10.24
N LYS A 178 -4.16 11.15 9.96
CA LYS A 178 -3.70 12.53 9.91
C LYS A 178 -3.02 12.97 11.20
N LYS A 179 -3.56 12.61 12.37
CA LYS A 179 -2.98 12.93 13.69
C LYS A 179 -1.63 12.26 13.95
N VAL A 180 -1.39 11.07 13.37
CA VAL A 180 -0.14 10.32 13.59
C VAL A 180 0.92 10.74 12.58
N ILE A 181 0.52 11.13 11.38
CA ILE A 181 1.42 11.47 10.27
C ILE A 181 1.78 12.97 10.29
N GLY A 182 0.81 13.85 10.54
CA GLY A 182 0.98 15.31 10.60
C GLY A 182 1.28 15.82 12.00
#